data_AF-A0A1V9X616-F1
#
_entry.id   AF-A0A1V9X616-F1
#
_cell.length_a   1.000
_cell.length_b   1.000
_cell.length_c   1.000
_cell.angle_alpha   90.00
_cell.angle_beta   90.00
_cell.angle_gamma   90.00
#
_symmetry.space_group_name_H-M   'P 1'
#
loop_
_entity.id
_entity.type
_entity.pdbx_description
1 polymer ?
#
loop_
_entity_poly.entity_id
_entity_poly.type
_entity_poly.pdbx_seq_one_letter_code
_entity_poly.pdbx_strand_id
1 'polypeptide(L)'
;MDSQIARDKKIYKMPGGCTVLVAIFIFGKLYLANAGDSRAVVCRCTRNEVVPMSQDFTPESERHRVKLLAQQRPELLGNDFTYLEFLKRPTRADIGKKLLYRDVHMTGWAYKTITPEDLRLPVVCGEGKRSRVLATIGVTRGFGDHDLKSQLSPVPIKPFLSAEPEIRVFEVSPGEDIDNDDVLVMATDGLWDVTNNERTLEIVKRSLSHFSPNASLEEYKYRYVSAAQDLVMQSRGKISGSNWRTADNRPATVDDISVFVIPLRDYKREHERHLDRMRHLEEEEAGKLIAVQLAKSEEINGHSETT
;
A
#
# COMPACT_ATOMS: atom_id res chain seq x y z
N MET A 1 -10.28 14.03 3.62
CA MET A 1 -9.42 14.42 2.48
C MET A 1 -10.12 14.15 1.13
N ASP A 2 -10.62 12.94 0.84
CA ASP A 2 -11.30 12.66 -0.45
C ASP A 2 -12.52 13.58 -0.72
N SER A 3 -13.35 13.87 0.29
CA SER A 3 -14.45 14.84 0.15
C SER A 3 -13.99 16.29 -0.13
N GLN A 4 -12.73 16.63 0.21
CA GLN A 4 -12.14 17.92 -0.16
C GLN A 4 -11.79 17.91 -1.65
N ILE A 5 -11.17 16.83 -2.14
CA ILE A 5 -10.89 16.61 -3.58
C ILE A 5 -12.20 16.70 -4.39
N ALA A 6 -13.29 16.11 -3.90
CA ALA A 6 -14.61 16.20 -4.54
C ALA A 6 -15.12 17.65 -4.73
N ARG A 7 -14.85 18.53 -3.77
CA ARG A 7 -15.24 19.96 -3.82
C ARG A 7 -14.31 20.73 -4.75
N ASP A 8 -13.02 20.45 -4.63
CA ASP A 8 -11.95 21.18 -5.30
C ASP A 8 -11.80 20.79 -6.78
N LYS A 9 -12.30 19.61 -7.19
CA LYS A 9 -12.20 19.11 -8.57
C LYS A 9 -12.71 20.10 -9.63
N LYS A 10 -13.76 20.89 -9.30
CA LYS A 10 -14.34 21.89 -10.23
C LYS A 10 -13.41 23.10 -10.38
N ILE A 11 -12.73 23.47 -9.30
CA ILE A 11 -11.81 24.61 -9.25
C ILE A 11 -10.53 24.25 -10.02
N TYR A 12 -9.95 23.08 -9.73
CA TYR A 12 -8.65 22.68 -10.27
C TYR A 12 -8.73 21.77 -11.51
N LYS A 13 -9.95 21.49 -12.01
CA LYS A 13 -10.19 20.60 -13.16
C LYS A 13 -9.46 19.26 -13.01
N MET A 14 -9.67 18.58 -11.88
CA MET A 14 -9.08 17.27 -11.59
C MET A 14 -10.09 16.14 -11.88
N PRO A 15 -10.14 15.59 -13.11
CA PRO A 15 -11.15 14.60 -13.48
C PRO A 15 -10.84 13.18 -12.99
N GLY A 16 -9.56 12.86 -12.74
CA GLY A 16 -9.10 11.50 -12.46
C GLY A 16 -8.96 11.19 -10.98
N GLY A 17 -8.65 9.92 -10.72
CA GLY A 17 -8.22 9.43 -9.42
C GLY A 17 -6.74 9.06 -9.39
N CYS A 18 -6.28 8.64 -8.22
CA CYS A 18 -4.95 8.11 -8.01
C CYS A 18 -4.95 7.05 -6.91
N THR A 19 -3.98 6.14 -7.02
CA THR A 19 -3.56 5.29 -5.90
C THR A 19 -2.70 6.11 -4.95
N VAL A 20 -2.64 5.68 -3.69
CA VAL A 20 -1.87 6.36 -2.64
C VAL A 20 -1.13 5.33 -1.81
N LEU A 21 0.18 5.51 -1.70
CA LEU A 21 1.07 4.71 -0.87
C LEU A 21 1.99 5.66 -0.11
N VAL A 22 1.84 5.72 1.21
CA VAL A 22 2.51 6.70 2.08
C VAL A 22 3.27 5.99 3.19
N ALA A 23 4.53 6.39 3.40
CA ALA A 23 5.37 5.95 4.51
C ALA A 23 5.63 7.14 5.45
N ILE A 24 5.45 6.93 6.75
CA ILE A 24 5.70 7.92 7.80
C ILE A 24 6.56 7.27 8.88
N PHE A 25 7.71 7.88 9.18
CA PHE A 25 8.61 7.46 10.27
C PHE A 25 8.42 8.37 11.46
N ILE A 26 7.88 7.84 12.57
CA ILE A 26 7.61 8.61 13.79
C ILE A 26 7.87 7.73 15.01
N PHE A 27 8.62 8.24 15.99
CA PHE A 27 8.87 7.60 17.29
C PHE A 27 9.27 6.12 17.21
N GLY A 28 10.26 5.80 16.36
CA GLY A 28 10.76 4.43 16.24
C GLY A 28 9.81 3.50 15.50
N LYS A 29 8.83 4.02 14.77
CA LYS A 29 7.85 3.24 14.00
C LYS A 29 7.76 3.75 12.57
N LEU A 30 7.65 2.80 11.63
CA LEU A 30 7.27 3.03 10.25
C LEU A 30 5.78 2.70 10.10
N TYR A 31 4.98 3.72 9.83
CA TYR A 31 3.58 3.58 9.44
C TYR A 31 3.48 3.61 7.92
N LEU A 32 2.88 2.57 7.35
CA LEU A 32 2.64 2.49 5.92
C LEU A 32 1.13 2.46 5.65
N ALA A 33 0.63 3.47 4.94
CA ALA A 33 -0.77 3.58 4.53
C ALA A 33 -0.91 3.31 3.02
N ASN A 34 -1.73 2.34 2.63
CA ASN A 34 -1.99 1.99 1.23
C ASN A 34 -3.48 2.10 0.86
N ALA A 35 -3.77 2.77 -0.25
CA ALA A 35 -5.06 2.82 -0.92
C ALA A 35 -4.86 2.72 -2.44
N GLY A 36 -4.86 1.49 -2.95
CA GLY A 36 -4.63 1.18 -4.36
C GLY A 36 -3.86 -0.14 -4.54
N ASP A 37 -3.29 -0.34 -5.72
CA ASP A 37 -2.48 -1.50 -6.11
C ASP A 37 -0.97 -1.18 -6.19
N SER A 38 -0.55 0.02 -5.81
CA SER A 38 0.85 0.26 -5.42
C SER A 38 1.20 -0.55 -4.17
N ARG A 39 2.46 -0.98 -4.06
CA ARG A 39 2.89 -1.89 -2.99
C ARG A 39 4.20 -1.44 -2.34
N ALA A 40 4.32 -1.73 -1.05
CA ALA A 40 5.59 -1.64 -0.34
C ALA A 40 5.96 -2.95 0.38
N VAL A 41 7.27 -3.19 0.44
CA VAL A 41 7.87 -4.31 1.17
C VAL A 41 9.13 -3.83 1.88
N VAL A 42 9.39 -4.36 3.07
CA VAL A 42 10.69 -4.22 3.72
C VAL A 42 11.57 -5.38 3.29
N CYS A 43 12.74 -5.07 2.74
CA CYS A 43 13.77 -6.03 2.39
C CYS A 43 14.82 -6.05 3.49
N ARG A 44 14.89 -7.14 4.26
CA ARG A 44 15.95 -7.37 5.25
C ARG A 44 17.07 -8.19 4.61
N CYS A 45 18.05 -7.51 4.01
CA CYS A 45 19.00 -8.12 3.07
C CYS A 45 19.95 -9.13 3.73
N THR A 46 20.42 -8.82 4.94
CA THR A 46 21.32 -9.68 5.73
C THR A 46 20.61 -10.95 6.18
N ARG A 47 19.35 -10.82 6.60
CA ARG A 47 18.46 -11.91 7.04
C ARG A 47 17.83 -12.69 5.90
N ASN A 48 17.97 -12.20 4.67
CA ASN A 48 17.36 -12.79 3.47
C ASN A 48 15.84 -12.94 3.62
N GLU A 49 15.20 -11.91 4.16
CA GLU A 49 13.80 -11.90 4.53
C GLU A 49 13.09 -10.72 3.85
N VAL A 50 11.88 -10.94 3.35
CA VAL A 50 11.02 -9.90 2.81
C VAL A 50 9.74 -9.82 3.62
N VAL A 51 9.42 -8.63 4.12
CA VAL A 51 8.25 -8.38 4.97
C VAL A 51 7.23 -7.55 4.17
N PRO A 52 6.07 -8.11 3.80
CA PRO A 52 5.03 -7.37 3.09
C PRO A 52 4.42 -6.27 3.97
N MET A 53 4.60 -5.01 3.55
CA MET A 53 4.13 -3.85 4.29
C MET A 53 2.80 -3.28 3.75
N SER A 54 2.35 -3.72 2.58
CA SER A 54 0.99 -3.49 2.10
C SER A 54 0.46 -4.69 1.31
N GLN A 55 -0.84 -4.68 1.04
CA GLN A 55 -1.50 -5.55 0.07
C GLN A 55 -2.16 -4.70 -1.02
N ASP A 56 -2.32 -5.27 -2.21
CA ASP A 56 -2.92 -4.58 -3.34
C ASP A 56 -4.44 -4.62 -3.24
N PHE A 57 -5.09 -3.49 -3.49
CA PHE A 57 -6.55 -3.35 -3.44
C PHE A 57 -7.18 -3.39 -4.82
N THR A 58 -7.25 -4.59 -5.39
CA THR A 58 -7.84 -4.86 -6.71
C THR A 58 -9.27 -5.40 -6.59
N PRO A 59 -10.05 -5.43 -7.68
CA PRO A 59 -11.38 -6.03 -7.70
C PRO A 59 -11.37 -7.50 -7.29
N GLU A 60 -10.25 -8.20 -7.47
CA GLU A 60 -10.09 -9.59 -7.05
C GLU A 60 -9.78 -9.72 -5.56
N SER A 61 -8.81 -8.96 -5.03
CA SER A 61 -8.45 -9.04 -3.60
C SER A 61 -9.57 -8.55 -2.69
N GLU A 62 -10.32 -7.52 -3.12
CA GLU A 62 -11.46 -6.99 -2.36
C GLU A 62 -12.82 -7.46 -2.89
N ARG A 63 -12.85 -8.55 -3.67
CA ARG A 63 -14.06 -9.09 -4.31
C ARG A 63 -15.22 -9.25 -3.31
N HIS A 64 -14.95 -9.80 -2.14
CA HIS A 64 -15.97 -9.98 -1.11
C HIS A 64 -16.53 -8.64 -0.61
N ARG A 65 -15.67 -7.64 -0.33
CA ARG A 65 -16.10 -6.30 0.12
C ARG A 65 -16.99 -5.61 -0.93
N VAL A 66 -16.56 -5.64 -2.19
CA VAL A 66 -17.31 -5.02 -3.31
C VAL A 66 -18.67 -5.69 -3.49
N LYS A 67 -18.71 -7.03 -3.48
CA LYS A 67 -19.96 -7.79 -3.59
C LYS A 67 -20.89 -7.57 -2.40
N LEU A 68 -20.36 -7.52 -1.18
CA LEU A 68 -21.14 -7.26 0.03
C LEU A 68 -21.80 -5.88 -0.02
N LEU A 69 -21.05 -4.85 -0.42
CA LEU A 69 -21.61 -3.51 -0.61
C LEU A 69 -22.73 -3.51 -1.67
N ALA A 70 -22.51 -4.20 -2.78
CA ALA A 70 -23.48 -4.33 -3.86
C ALA A 70 -24.76 -5.06 -3.42
N GLN A 71 -24.65 -6.05 -2.54
CA GLN A 71 -25.80 -6.75 -1.96
C GLN A 71 -26.55 -5.90 -0.94
N GLN A 72 -25.82 -5.20 -0.06
CA GLN A 72 -26.41 -4.32 0.96
C GLN A 72 -27.09 -3.10 0.34
N ARG A 73 -26.60 -2.65 -0.82
CA ARG A 73 -27.10 -1.47 -1.54
C ARG A 73 -27.33 -1.77 -3.03
N PRO A 74 -28.37 -2.56 -3.38
CA PRO A 74 -28.64 -2.96 -4.77
C PRO A 74 -28.91 -1.78 -5.70
N GLU A 75 -29.35 -0.63 -5.17
CA GLU A 75 -29.59 0.58 -5.96
C GLU A 75 -28.30 1.13 -6.60
N LEU A 76 -27.13 0.78 -6.06
CA LEU A 76 -25.82 1.13 -6.63
C LEU A 76 -25.50 0.37 -7.92
N LEU A 77 -26.22 -0.71 -8.24
CA LEU A 77 -25.95 -1.54 -9.42
C LEU A 77 -26.72 -1.10 -10.66
N GLY A 78 -27.70 -0.20 -10.49
CA GLY A 78 -28.68 0.12 -11.54
C GLY A 78 -29.38 -1.14 -12.06
N ASN A 79 -29.72 -1.14 -13.35
CA ASN A 79 -30.35 -2.29 -14.00
C ASN A 79 -29.36 -3.18 -14.76
N ASP A 80 -28.08 -2.83 -14.74
CA ASP A 80 -27.06 -3.40 -15.61
C ASP A 80 -26.15 -4.39 -14.88
N PHE A 81 -26.06 -4.30 -13.56
CA PHE A 81 -25.16 -5.12 -12.74
C PHE A 81 -25.86 -5.97 -11.68
N THR A 82 -25.16 -7.01 -11.22
CA THR A 82 -25.57 -7.93 -10.15
C THR A 82 -24.39 -8.25 -9.24
N TYR A 83 -24.65 -8.51 -7.96
CA TYR A 83 -23.64 -9.03 -7.04
C TYR A 83 -23.50 -10.56 -7.12
N LEU A 84 -24.42 -11.24 -7.82
CA LEU A 84 -24.38 -12.69 -7.97
C LEU A 84 -23.28 -13.12 -8.92
N GLU A 85 -22.59 -14.20 -8.56
CA GLU A 85 -21.62 -14.85 -9.42
C GLU A 85 -22.21 -16.12 -10.00
N PHE A 86 -21.87 -16.39 -11.26
CA PHE A 86 -22.23 -17.63 -11.93
C PHE A 86 -20.96 -18.31 -12.41
N LEU A 87 -20.90 -19.64 -12.28
CA LEU A 87 -19.74 -20.42 -12.72
C LEU A 87 -19.49 -20.23 -14.21
N LYS A 88 -20.58 -20.09 -14.97
CA LYS A 88 -20.57 -19.67 -16.37
C LYS A 88 -21.53 -18.50 -16.52
N ARG A 89 -21.10 -17.48 -17.28
CA ARG A 89 -21.93 -16.32 -17.56
C ARG A 89 -23.28 -16.72 -18.19
N PRO A 90 -24.42 -16.36 -17.57
CA PRO A 90 -25.74 -16.65 -18.12
C PRO A 90 -25.97 -15.91 -19.45
N THR A 91 -26.65 -16.59 -20.37
CA THR A 91 -27.07 -16.03 -21.66
C THR A 91 -28.59 -16.11 -21.81
N ARG A 92 -29.16 -15.45 -22.82
CA ARG A 92 -30.60 -15.53 -23.11
C ARG A 92 -31.08 -16.98 -23.34
N ALA A 93 -30.22 -17.87 -23.82
CA ALA A 93 -30.53 -19.29 -24.03
C ALA A 93 -30.60 -20.10 -22.72
N ASP A 94 -30.17 -19.52 -21.60
CA ASP A 94 -30.15 -20.17 -20.29
C ASP A 94 -31.38 -19.82 -19.43
N ILE A 95 -32.21 -18.87 -19.86
CA ILE A 95 -33.45 -18.49 -19.15
C ILE A 95 -34.33 -19.74 -18.94
N GLY A 96 -34.76 -19.97 -17.70
CA GLY A 96 -35.54 -21.14 -17.29
C GLY A 96 -34.71 -22.40 -17.02
N LYS A 97 -33.40 -22.42 -17.34
CA LYS A 97 -32.49 -23.53 -17.00
C LYS A 97 -31.83 -23.30 -15.64
N LYS A 98 -31.32 -24.37 -15.03
CA LYS A 98 -30.54 -24.30 -13.78
C LYS A 98 -29.07 -24.11 -14.09
N LEU A 99 -28.45 -23.07 -13.52
CA LEU A 99 -27.00 -22.91 -13.50
C LEU A 99 -26.48 -22.83 -12.07
N LEU A 100 -25.18 -23.12 -11.93
CA LEU A 100 -24.46 -22.93 -10.68
C LEU A 100 -24.18 -21.44 -10.46
N TYR A 101 -24.64 -20.93 -9.33
CA TYR A 101 -24.44 -19.57 -8.88
C TYR A 101 -23.89 -19.55 -7.45
N ARG A 102 -23.32 -18.41 -7.06
CA ARG A 102 -22.78 -18.15 -5.74
C ARG A 102 -23.13 -16.74 -5.28
N ASP A 103 -23.78 -16.67 -4.14
CA ASP A 103 -24.05 -15.43 -3.41
C ASP A 103 -22.79 -14.96 -2.64
N VAL A 104 -22.83 -13.78 -2.02
CA VAL A 104 -21.73 -13.20 -1.23
C VAL A 104 -21.34 -14.07 -0.04
N HIS A 105 -22.33 -14.62 0.69
CA HIS A 105 -22.11 -15.41 1.90
C HIS A 105 -21.85 -16.91 1.65
N MET A 106 -21.86 -17.34 0.39
CA MET A 106 -21.69 -18.74 0.03
C MET A 106 -20.20 -19.08 -0.18
N THR A 107 -19.75 -20.17 0.43
CA THR A 107 -18.40 -20.72 0.20
C THR A 107 -18.34 -21.70 -0.98
N GLY A 108 -19.50 -22.23 -1.42
CA GLY A 108 -19.65 -23.15 -2.54
C GLY A 108 -20.63 -22.67 -3.61
N TRP A 109 -21.05 -23.58 -4.48
CA TRP A 109 -22.02 -23.31 -5.55
C TRP A 109 -23.39 -23.91 -5.22
N ALA A 110 -24.45 -23.20 -5.59
CA ALA A 110 -25.83 -23.69 -5.53
C ALA A 110 -26.49 -23.60 -6.91
N TYR A 111 -27.57 -24.34 -7.14
CA TYR A 111 -28.35 -24.22 -8.37
C TYR A 111 -29.40 -23.12 -8.25
N LYS A 112 -29.50 -22.27 -9.28
CA LYS A 112 -30.58 -21.30 -9.46
C LYS A 112 -31.17 -21.43 -10.86
N THR A 113 -32.49 -21.35 -10.95
CA THR A 113 -33.18 -21.21 -12.23
C THR A 113 -32.99 -19.78 -12.72
N ILE A 114 -32.41 -19.64 -13.92
CA ILE A 114 -32.01 -18.35 -14.47
C ILE A 114 -33.22 -17.53 -14.92
N THR A 115 -33.25 -16.26 -14.50
CA THR A 115 -34.23 -15.26 -14.91
C THR A 115 -33.60 -14.20 -15.82
N PRO A 116 -34.38 -13.33 -16.48
CA PRO A 116 -33.83 -12.23 -17.27
C PRO A 116 -32.91 -11.28 -16.48
N GLU A 117 -33.14 -11.12 -15.18
CA GLU A 117 -32.32 -10.28 -14.28
C GLU A 117 -30.92 -10.86 -14.04
N ASP A 118 -30.76 -12.18 -14.15
CA ASP A 118 -29.48 -12.87 -13.99
C ASP A 118 -28.53 -12.69 -15.19
N LEU A 119 -29.02 -12.07 -16.28
CA LEU A 119 -28.20 -11.71 -17.44
C LEU A 119 -27.34 -10.46 -17.21
N ARG A 120 -27.58 -9.74 -16.11
CA ARG A 120 -26.81 -8.57 -15.69
C ARG A 120 -25.33 -8.92 -15.46
N LEU A 121 -24.47 -7.92 -15.65
CA LEU A 121 -23.03 -8.05 -15.45
C LEU A 121 -22.69 -8.24 -13.97
N PRO A 122 -21.74 -9.10 -13.58
CA PRO A 122 -21.28 -9.10 -12.20
C PRO A 122 -20.62 -7.76 -11.85
N VAL A 123 -20.79 -7.29 -10.61
CA VAL A 123 -20.16 -6.05 -10.13
C VAL A 123 -18.64 -6.10 -10.23
N VAL A 124 -18.05 -7.29 -10.08
CA VAL A 124 -16.64 -7.56 -10.40
C VAL A 124 -16.58 -8.44 -11.65
N CYS A 125 -16.15 -7.84 -12.75
CA CYS A 125 -15.93 -8.50 -14.03
C CYS A 125 -14.47 -8.93 -14.18
N GLY A 126 -14.20 -9.96 -14.99
CA GLY A 126 -12.84 -10.39 -15.31
C GLY A 126 -12.13 -11.10 -14.16
N GLU A 127 -10.87 -11.47 -14.43
CA GLU A 127 -10.01 -12.27 -13.56
C GLU A 127 -8.58 -11.71 -13.58
N GLY A 128 -7.83 -11.93 -12.50
CA GLY A 128 -6.46 -11.42 -12.37
C GLY A 128 -6.40 -9.91 -12.53
N LYS A 129 -5.34 -9.45 -13.20
CA LYS A 129 -5.10 -8.04 -13.54
C LYS A 129 -6.13 -7.42 -14.48
N ARG A 130 -6.92 -8.25 -15.17
CA ARG A 130 -8.00 -7.79 -16.04
C ARG A 130 -9.33 -7.67 -15.30
N SER A 131 -9.34 -7.94 -14.00
CA SER A 131 -10.53 -7.74 -13.18
C SER A 131 -10.87 -6.25 -13.09
N ARG A 132 -12.16 -5.93 -13.14
CA ARG A 132 -12.68 -4.56 -13.13
C ARG A 132 -13.94 -4.47 -12.30
N VAL A 133 -14.04 -3.44 -11.46
CA VAL A 133 -15.33 -3.06 -10.85
C VAL A 133 -16.18 -2.37 -11.91
N LEU A 134 -17.44 -2.81 -12.04
CA LEU A 134 -18.43 -2.30 -12.99
C LEU A 134 -17.89 -2.21 -14.43
N ALA A 135 -17.06 -3.19 -14.81
CA ALA A 135 -16.35 -3.27 -16.08
C ALA A 135 -15.46 -2.06 -16.43
N THR A 136 -15.02 -1.28 -15.43
CA THR A 136 -14.39 0.02 -15.65
C THR A 136 -13.05 0.20 -14.96
N ILE A 137 -13.00 0.11 -13.62
CA ILE A 137 -11.81 0.46 -12.84
C ILE A 137 -11.07 -0.78 -12.32
N GLY A 138 -9.73 -0.76 -12.38
CA GLY A 138 -8.85 -1.86 -11.97
C GLY A 138 -8.44 -1.86 -10.51
N VAL A 139 -8.84 -0.85 -9.75
CA VAL A 139 -8.60 -0.70 -8.30
C VAL A 139 -9.91 -0.53 -7.55
N THR A 140 -9.89 -0.91 -6.27
CA THR A 140 -11.05 -0.78 -5.37
C THR A 140 -10.82 0.22 -4.25
N ARG A 141 -9.58 0.71 -4.12
CA ARG A 141 -9.23 1.82 -3.26
C ARG A 141 -8.39 2.87 -3.99
N GLY A 142 -8.56 4.12 -3.60
CA GLY A 142 -7.92 5.27 -4.23
C GLY A 142 -8.69 6.56 -3.96
N PHE A 143 -8.04 7.68 -4.27
CA PHE A 143 -8.63 9.01 -4.15
C PHE A 143 -9.13 9.51 -5.49
N GLY A 144 -10.07 10.47 -5.49
CA GLY A 144 -10.57 11.06 -6.72
C GLY A 144 -11.60 10.18 -7.43
N ASP A 145 -11.67 10.23 -8.77
CA ASP A 145 -12.66 9.51 -9.59
C ASP A 145 -14.13 9.76 -9.18
N HIS A 146 -14.42 10.96 -8.67
CA HIS A 146 -15.75 11.29 -8.14
C HIS A 146 -16.86 11.31 -9.19
N ASP A 147 -16.52 11.58 -10.46
CA ASP A 147 -17.46 11.57 -11.58
C ASP A 147 -17.32 10.33 -12.47
N LEU A 148 -16.44 9.39 -12.10
CA LEU A 148 -16.22 8.19 -12.88
C LEU A 148 -17.47 7.32 -12.83
N LYS A 149 -17.94 6.92 -14.00
CA LYS A 149 -19.09 6.04 -14.20
C LYS A 149 -18.67 4.80 -14.96
N SER A 150 -19.49 3.76 -14.89
CA SER A 150 -19.30 2.56 -15.67
C SER A 150 -19.18 2.87 -17.16
N GLN A 151 -18.29 2.18 -17.88
CA GLN A 151 -18.20 2.27 -19.34
C GLN A 151 -19.48 1.81 -20.06
N LEU A 152 -20.31 1.01 -19.40
CA LEU A 152 -21.47 0.36 -20.00
C LEU A 152 -22.81 0.96 -19.55
N SER A 153 -22.83 1.82 -18.54
CA SER A 153 -24.05 2.38 -17.94
C SER A 153 -23.77 3.67 -17.17
N PRO A 154 -24.78 4.50 -16.84
CA PRO A 154 -24.58 5.70 -16.03
C PRO A 154 -24.27 5.44 -14.55
N VAL A 155 -24.10 4.18 -14.13
CA VAL A 155 -23.81 3.79 -12.74
C VAL A 155 -22.46 4.37 -12.29
N PRO A 156 -22.40 5.15 -11.19
CA PRO A 156 -21.15 5.70 -10.67
C PRO A 156 -20.26 4.61 -10.06
N ILE A 157 -18.94 4.79 -10.14
CA ILE A 157 -17.96 3.87 -9.55
C ILE A 157 -17.92 4.01 -8.03
N LYS A 158 -17.96 5.23 -7.49
CA LYS A 158 -18.17 5.42 -6.05
C LYS A 158 -19.61 5.00 -5.72
N PRO A 159 -19.83 4.24 -4.63
CA PRO A 159 -18.93 4.05 -3.48
C PRO A 159 -18.08 2.77 -3.51
N PHE A 160 -18.00 2.02 -4.61
CA PHE A 160 -17.17 0.81 -4.66
C PHE A 160 -15.66 1.12 -4.57
N LEU A 161 -15.25 2.30 -5.06
CA LEU A 161 -13.92 2.88 -4.87
C LEU A 161 -13.82 3.63 -3.53
N SER A 162 -13.14 3.03 -2.55
CA SER A 162 -12.94 3.61 -1.22
C SER A 162 -11.63 4.42 -1.12
N ALA A 163 -11.66 5.58 -0.48
CA ALA A 163 -10.43 6.33 -0.17
C ALA A 163 -9.81 5.94 1.19
N GLU A 164 -10.34 4.92 1.85
CA GLU A 164 -9.89 4.46 3.16
C GLU A 164 -8.65 3.55 3.04
N PRO A 165 -7.48 3.99 3.53
CA PRO A 165 -6.26 3.18 3.42
C PRO A 165 -6.24 2.03 4.43
N GLU A 166 -5.52 0.96 4.12
CA GLU A 166 -5.02 0.03 5.15
C GLU A 166 -3.70 0.57 5.70
N ILE A 167 -3.54 0.49 7.01
CA ILE A 167 -2.32 0.91 7.70
C ILE A 167 -1.62 -0.33 8.27
N ARG A 168 -0.34 -0.49 7.97
CA ARG A 168 0.55 -1.43 8.65
C ARG A 168 1.65 -0.67 9.38
N VAL A 169 2.11 -1.25 10.49
CA VAL A 169 3.16 -0.68 11.33
C VAL A 169 4.32 -1.65 11.39
N PHE A 170 5.53 -1.13 11.25
CA PHE A 170 6.77 -1.86 11.41
C PHE A 170 7.65 -1.13 12.42
N GLU A 171 8.17 -1.87 13.40
CA GLU A 171 9.02 -1.31 14.45
C GLU A 171 10.42 -1.06 13.89
N VAL A 172 10.94 0.16 14.13
CA VAL A 172 12.32 0.59 13.83
C VAL A 172 13.03 1.08 15.09
N SER A 173 12.64 0.53 16.24
CA SER A 173 13.14 0.93 17.55
C SER A 173 14.58 0.43 17.82
N PRO A 174 15.29 0.94 18.84
CA PRO A 174 16.69 0.58 19.11
C PRO A 174 16.91 -0.93 19.31
N GLY A 175 15.91 -1.63 19.85
CA GLY A 175 15.94 -3.08 20.09
C GLY A 175 15.75 -3.94 18.84
N GLU A 176 15.33 -3.36 17.73
CA GLU A 176 15.14 -4.08 16.48
C GLU A 176 16.46 -4.30 15.75
N ASP A 177 16.68 -5.51 15.27
CA ASP A 177 17.84 -5.87 14.45
C ASP A 177 17.65 -5.32 13.03
N ILE A 178 18.08 -4.08 12.81
CA ILE A 178 18.01 -3.36 11.53
C ILE A 178 19.43 -3.02 11.07
N ASP A 179 19.79 -3.62 9.94
CA ASP A 179 21.10 -3.47 9.32
C ASP A 179 21.15 -2.31 8.32
N ASN A 180 22.37 -1.99 7.85
CA ASN A 180 22.56 -0.96 6.81
C ASN A 180 21.74 -1.23 5.56
N ASP A 181 21.66 -2.50 5.16
CA ASP A 181 21.07 -2.90 3.88
C ASP A 181 19.58 -3.23 4.01
N ASP A 182 19.01 -2.98 5.18
CA ASP A 182 17.58 -3.10 5.39
C ASP A 182 16.87 -1.85 4.90
N VAL A 183 16.01 -2.05 3.91
CA VAL A 183 15.37 -0.96 3.16
C VAL A 183 13.87 -1.20 3.01
N LEU A 184 13.12 -0.11 2.99
CA LEU A 184 11.75 -0.08 2.51
C LEU A 184 11.77 0.16 1.00
N VAL A 185 11.18 -0.76 0.23
CA VAL A 185 10.91 -0.59 -1.19
C VAL A 185 9.44 -0.23 -1.37
N MET A 186 9.16 0.88 -2.04
CA MET A 186 7.81 1.31 -2.42
C MET A 186 7.76 1.49 -3.94
N ALA A 187 6.74 0.97 -4.61
CA ALA A 187 6.62 1.16 -6.04
C ALA A 187 5.16 1.10 -6.54
N THR A 188 4.95 1.64 -7.74
CA THR A 188 3.72 1.46 -8.51
C THR A 188 3.61 0.02 -9.02
N ASP A 189 2.39 -0.38 -9.40
CA ASP A 189 2.09 -1.68 -10.01
C ASP A 189 2.93 -1.97 -11.26
N GLY A 190 3.37 -0.94 -12.00
CA GLY A 190 4.34 -1.07 -13.10
C GLY A 190 5.60 -1.89 -12.73
N LEU A 191 6.05 -1.88 -11.47
CA LEU A 191 7.09 -2.79 -10.95
C LEU A 191 6.51 -4.18 -10.60
N TRP A 192 5.49 -4.20 -9.74
CA TRP A 192 4.94 -5.41 -9.10
C TRP A 192 4.26 -6.35 -10.07
N ASP A 193 3.88 -5.83 -11.22
CA ASP A 193 3.26 -6.55 -12.31
C ASP A 193 4.17 -7.62 -12.92
N VAL A 194 5.48 -7.40 -12.88
CA VAL A 194 6.48 -8.29 -13.49
C VAL A 194 7.52 -8.79 -12.49
N THR A 195 7.58 -8.20 -11.29
CA THR A 195 8.53 -8.51 -10.23
C THR A 195 7.81 -8.85 -8.92
N ASN A 196 8.06 -10.04 -8.37
CA ASN A 196 7.50 -10.45 -7.07
C ASN A 196 8.40 -10.00 -5.90
N ASN A 197 7.91 -10.17 -4.66
CA ASN A 197 8.56 -9.68 -3.46
C ASN A 197 9.96 -10.29 -3.25
N GLU A 198 10.11 -11.60 -3.48
CA GLU A 198 11.37 -12.33 -3.33
C GLU A 198 12.40 -11.87 -4.36
N ARG A 199 11.98 -11.67 -5.62
CA ARG A 199 12.84 -11.16 -6.67
C ARG A 199 13.29 -9.72 -6.40
N THR A 200 12.42 -8.89 -5.84
CA THR A 200 12.77 -7.54 -5.38
C THR A 200 13.89 -7.60 -4.34
N LEU A 201 13.77 -8.47 -3.33
CA LEU A 201 14.81 -8.68 -2.32
C LEU A 201 16.15 -9.09 -2.95
N GLU A 202 16.14 -10.05 -3.88
CA GLU A 202 17.35 -10.49 -4.59
C GLU A 202 18.04 -9.34 -5.33
N ILE A 203 17.27 -8.52 -6.05
CA ILE A 203 17.79 -7.40 -6.84
C ILE A 203 18.40 -6.33 -5.91
N VAL A 204 17.67 -5.95 -4.87
CA VAL A 204 18.13 -4.96 -3.88
C VAL A 204 19.41 -5.45 -3.20
N LYS A 205 19.41 -6.68 -2.69
CA LYS A 205 20.57 -7.28 -2.03
C LYS A 205 21.80 -7.30 -2.93
N ARG A 206 21.63 -7.73 -4.18
CA ARG A 206 22.71 -7.71 -5.18
C ARG A 206 23.21 -6.30 -5.45
N SER A 207 22.30 -5.34 -5.65
CA SER A 207 22.65 -3.95 -5.94
C SER A 207 23.46 -3.33 -4.80
N LEU A 208 23.00 -3.49 -3.56
CA LEU A 208 23.67 -2.96 -2.37
C LEU A 208 25.03 -3.63 -2.11
N SER A 209 25.19 -4.91 -2.46
CA SER A 209 26.46 -5.63 -2.28
C SER A 209 27.63 -5.12 -3.13
N HIS A 210 27.35 -4.36 -4.20
CA HIS A 210 28.40 -3.74 -5.02
C HIS A 210 29.11 -2.57 -4.32
N PHE A 211 28.51 -2.04 -3.25
CA PHE A 211 29.05 -0.90 -2.53
C PHE A 211 29.87 -1.38 -1.33
N SER A 212 31.18 -1.15 -1.38
CA SER A 212 32.09 -1.49 -0.28
C SER A 212 31.72 -0.71 0.99
N PRO A 213 31.84 -1.31 2.19
CA PRO A 213 31.74 -0.57 3.46
C PRO A 213 32.77 0.57 3.57
N ASN A 214 33.86 0.48 2.81
CA ASN A 214 34.93 1.50 2.77
C ASN A 214 34.76 2.50 1.61
N ALA A 215 33.63 2.46 0.90
CA ALA A 215 33.34 3.42 -0.16
C ALA A 215 33.27 4.85 0.40
N SER A 216 33.53 5.83 -0.45
CA SER A 216 33.36 7.23 -0.07
C SER A 216 31.91 7.50 0.34
N LEU A 217 31.69 8.49 1.21
CA LEU A 217 30.34 8.87 1.65
C LEU A 217 29.44 9.26 0.47
N GLU A 218 30.01 9.81 -0.60
CA GLU A 218 29.26 10.13 -1.83
C GLU A 218 28.83 8.86 -2.57
N GLU A 219 29.72 7.92 -2.83
CA GLU A 219 29.36 6.63 -3.45
C GLU A 219 28.32 5.86 -2.63
N TYR A 220 28.48 5.87 -1.30
CA TYR A 220 27.56 5.20 -0.39
C TYR A 220 26.16 5.83 -0.39
N LYS A 221 26.02 7.13 -0.70
CA LYS A 221 24.71 7.78 -0.84
C LYS A 221 23.95 7.31 -2.09
N TYR A 222 24.66 7.03 -3.19
CA TYR A 222 24.03 6.63 -4.45
C TYR A 222 23.56 5.17 -4.49
N ARG A 223 23.92 4.35 -3.50
CA ARG A 223 23.58 2.92 -3.49
C ARG A 223 22.08 2.62 -3.56
N TYR A 224 21.26 3.43 -2.89
CA TYR A 224 19.80 3.25 -2.91
C TYR A 224 19.19 3.72 -4.25
N VAL A 225 19.79 4.75 -4.87
CA VAL A 225 19.43 5.18 -6.22
C VAL A 225 19.78 4.08 -7.23
N SER A 226 20.96 3.47 -7.10
CA SER A 226 21.37 2.31 -7.91
C SER A 226 20.39 1.14 -7.75
N ALA A 227 20.00 0.81 -6.52
CA ALA A 227 19.02 -0.24 -6.26
C ALA A 227 17.65 0.06 -6.88
N ALA A 228 17.18 1.31 -6.80
CA ALA A 228 15.93 1.73 -7.45
C ALA A 228 16.04 1.63 -8.99
N GLN A 229 17.17 2.05 -9.56
CA GLN A 229 17.44 1.94 -11.00
C GLN A 229 17.48 0.48 -11.47
N ASP A 230 18.11 -0.41 -10.71
CA ASP A 230 18.14 -1.85 -11.03
C ASP A 230 16.74 -2.46 -11.05
N LEU A 231 15.88 -2.08 -10.10
CA LEU A 231 14.47 -2.51 -10.07
C LEU A 231 13.68 -2.00 -11.28
N VAL A 232 13.86 -0.73 -11.65
CA VAL A 232 13.24 -0.13 -12.85
C VAL A 232 13.74 -0.84 -14.12
N MET A 233 15.06 -1.04 -14.24
CA MET A 233 15.67 -1.68 -15.41
C MET A 233 15.20 -3.12 -15.57
N GLN A 234 15.03 -3.86 -14.48
CA GLN A 234 14.49 -5.21 -14.53
C GLN A 234 13.07 -5.23 -15.08
N SER A 235 12.21 -4.32 -14.62
CA SER A 235 10.80 -4.31 -14.98
C SER A 235 10.56 -3.78 -16.40
N ARG A 236 11.29 -2.73 -16.80
CA ARG A 236 11.30 -2.19 -18.17
C ARG A 236 11.83 -3.21 -19.19
N GLY A 237 12.78 -4.05 -18.78
CA GLY A 237 13.42 -5.02 -19.66
C GLY A 237 14.20 -4.37 -20.81
N LYS A 238 14.45 -5.16 -21.85
CA LYS A 238 15.14 -4.77 -23.09
C LYS A 238 14.34 -5.26 -24.30
N ILE A 239 14.52 -4.57 -25.43
CA ILE A 239 13.93 -5.01 -26.68
C ILE A 239 14.60 -6.31 -27.15
N SER A 240 13.79 -7.33 -27.45
CA SER A 240 14.22 -8.62 -27.97
C SER A 240 13.32 -8.99 -29.15
N GLY A 241 13.84 -8.78 -30.37
CA GLY A 241 13.03 -8.81 -31.59
C GLY A 241 12.02 -7.66 -31.61
N SER A 242 10.73 -7.99 -31.71
CA SER A 242 9.63 -7.01 -31.71
C SER A 242 8.99 -6.77 -30.33
N ASN A 243 9.44 -7.45 -29.28
CA ASN A 243 8.80 -7.40 -27.95
C ASN A 243 9.80 -6.96 -26.87
N TRP A 244 9.30 -6.25 -25.86
CA TRP A 244 10.06 -5.92 -24.66
C TRP A 244 10.03 -7.09 -23.68
N ARG A 245 11.21 -7.51 -23.22
CA ARG A 245 11.35 -8.68 -22.33
C ARG A 245 12.29 -8.39 -21.16
N THR A 246 11.94 -8.92 -20.00
CA THR A 246 12.78 -8.88 -18.79
C THR A 246 14.00 -9.79 -18.94
N ALA A 247 14.96 -9.70 -18.01
CA ALA A 247 16.15 -10.57 -18.02
C ALA A 247 15.79 -12.07 -17.93
N ASP A 248 14.64 -12.38 -17.35
CA ASP A 248 14.12 -13.75 -17.18
C ASP A 248 13.22 -14.19 -18.36
N ASN A 249 13.32 -13.48 -19.50
CA ASN A 249 12.59 -13.75 -20.75
C ASN A 249 11.05 -13.69 -20.62
N ARG A 250 10.53 -12.97 -19.62
CA ARG A 250 9.09 -12.69 -19.45
C ARG A 250 8.72 -11.38 -20.16
N PRO A 251 7.44 -11.16 -20.50
CA PRO A 251 6.99 -9.85 -20.97
C PRO A 251 7.38 -8.75 -19.98
N ALA A 252 7.99 -7.68 -20.48
CA ALA A 252 8.28 -6.49 -19.67
C ALA A 252 6.99 -5.72 -19.35
N THR A 253 7.07 -4.84 -18.35
CA THR A 253 5.97 -3.92 -18.06
C THR A 253 5.79 -2.92 -19.19
N VAL A 254 4.54 -2.52 -19.40
CA VAL A 254 4.13 -1.48 -20.37
C VAL A 254 3.55 -0.26 -19.67
N ASP A 255 3.65 -0.22 -18.34
CA ASP A 255 3.10 0.82 -17.48
C ASP A 255 4.19 1.77 -16.96
N ASP A 256 3.76 2.89 -16.39
CA ASP A 256 4.63 3.82 -15.69
C ASP A 256 5.24 3.17 -14.43
N ILE A 257 6.56 3.30 -14.29
CA ILE A 257 7.32 2.70 -13.19
C ILE A 257 7.88 3.81 -12.31
N SER A 258 7.44 3.84 -11.05
CA SER A 258 8.07 4.64 -10.00
C SER A 258 8.49 3.74 -8.86
N VAL A 259 9.73 3.89 -8.38
CA VAL A 259 10.32 3.08 -7.31
C VAL A 259 11.07 3.98 -6.34
N PHE A 260 10.83 3.78 -5.05
CA PHE A 260 11.60 4.34 -3.95
C PHE A 260 12.30 3.20 -3.19
N VAL A 261 13.58 3.39 -2.89
CA VAL A 261 14.36 2.53 -1.99
C VAL A 261 14.85 3.40 -0.84
N ILE A 262 14.34 3.13 0.36
CA ILE A 262 14.48 4.02 1.53
C ILE A 262 15.22 3.26 2.64
N PRO A 263 16.37 3.76 3.14
CA PRO A 263 17.11 3.12 4.23
C PRO A 263 16.33 3.15 5.54
N LEU A 264 16.30 2.02 6.28
CA LEU A 264 15.67 1.97 7.60
C LEU A 264 16.63 2.36 8.73
N ARG A 265 17.93 2.05 8.59
CA ARG A 265 18.92 2.28 9.65
C ARG A 265 19.05 3.75 10.06
N ASP A 266 18.92 4.67 9.11
CA ASP A 266 19.07 6.11 9.39
C ASP A 266 17.95 6.63 10.30
N TYR A 267 16.73 6.14 10.10
CA TYR A 267 15.59 6.48 10.97
C TYR A 267 15.70 5.83 12.35
N LYS A 268 16.23 4.60 12.43
CA LYS A 268 16.55 3.97 13.72
C LYS A 268 17.54 4.83 14.52
N ARG A 269 18.64 5.26 13.89
CA ARG A 269 19.66 6.13 14.51
C ARG A 269 19.13 7.51 14.88
N GLU A 270 18.23 8.06 14.08
CA GLU A 270 17.53 9.31 14.42
C GLU A 270 16.70 9.13 15.69
N HIS A 271 15.95 8.04 15.79
CA HIS A 271 15.15 7.74 16.97
C HIS A 271 15.99 7.47 18.22
N GLU A 272 17.09 6.73 18.11
CA GLU A 272 18.06 6.54 19.21
C GLU A 272 18.55 7.89 19.75
N ARG A 273 19.00 8.79 18.87
CA ARG A 273 19.43 10.15 19.25
C ARG A 273 18.32 10.97 19.89
N HIS A 274 17.07 10.77 19.45
CA HIS A 274 15.92 11.42 20.08
C HIS A 274 15.70 10.90 21.50
N LEU A 275 15.75 9.58 21.71
CA LEU A 275 15.63 8.97 23.04
C LEU A 275 16.75 9.45 23.98
N ASP A 276 17.99 9.51 23.51
CA ASP A 276 19.13 10.00 24.28
C ASP A 276 18.91 11.45 24.73
N ARG A 277 18.40 12.30 23.83
CA ARG A 277 18.06 13.69 24.14
C ARG A 277 16.95 13.79 25.19
N MET A 278 15.91 12.97 25.06
CA MET A 278 14.81 12.97 26.03
C MET A 278 15.29 12.55 27.42
N ARG A 279 16.14 11.52 27.52
CA ARG A 279 16.73 11.10 28.80
C ARG A 279 17.56 12.21 29.44
N HIS A 280 18.37 12.94 28.67
CA HIS A 280 19.13 14.07 29.20
C HIS A 280 18.23 15.21 29.71
N LEU A 281 17.12 15.51 29.02
CA LEU A 281 16.17 16.52 29.49
C LEU A 281 15.48 16.09 30.80
N GLU A 282 15.12 14.82 30.92
CA GLU A 282 14.55 14.24 32.15
C GLU A 282 15.55 14.28 33.31
N GLU A 283 16.82 13.96 33.06
CA GLU A 283 17.91 14.05 34.05
C GLU A 283 18.14 15.50 34.52
N GLU A 284 18.15 16.47 33.59
CA GLU A 284 18.27 17.89 33.91
C GLU A 284 17.07 18.41 34.72
N GLU A 285 15.85 17.99 34.37
CA GLU A 285 14.63 18.39 35.08
C GLU A 285 14.58 17.79 36.49
N ALA A 286 14.95 16.52 36.64
CA ALA A 286 15.08 15.87 37.94
C ALA A 286 16.16 16.55 38.80
N GLY A 287 17.31 16.90 38.22
CA GLY A 287 18.37 17.64 38.90
C GLY A 287 17.92 19.02 39.40
N LYS A 288 17.16 19.75 38.58
CA LYS A 288 16.55 21.04 38.98
C LYS A 288 15.55 20.85 40.13
N LEU A 289 14.73 19.81 40.08
CA LEU A 289 13.77 19.52 41.16
C LEU A 289 14.46 19.23 42.50
N ILE A 290 15.53 18.42 42.46
CA ILE A 290 16.34 18.08 43.64
C ILE A 290 17.00 19.34 44.21
N ALA A 291 17.57 20.19 43.36
CA ALA A 291 18.19 21.45 43.79
C ALA A 291 17.17 22.39 44.47
N VAL A 292 15.95 22.48 43.93
CA VAL A 292 14.86 23.28 44.54
C VAL A 292 14.44 22.69 45.89
N GLN A 293 14.39 21.35 46.04
CA GLN A 293 14.09 20.71 47.31
C GLN A 293 15.18 20.94 48.36
N LEU A 294 16.46 20.87 47.96
CA LEU A 294 17.59 21.15 48.85
C LEU A 294 17.58 22.61 49.32
N ALA A 295 17.41 23.57 48.41
CA ALA A 295 17.35 24.99 48.76
C ALA A 295 16.19 25.29 49.76
N LYS A 296 15.03 24.67 49.56
CA LYS A 296 13.90 24.79 50.51
C LYS A 296 14.20 24.17 51.87
N SER A 297 14.97 23.08 51.93
CA SER A 297 15.35 22.45 53.20
C SER A 297 16.37 23.27 53.99
N GLU A 298 17.27 23.97 53.31
CA GLU A 298 18.26 24.87 53.93
C GLU A 298 17.60 26.14 54.49
N GLU A 299 16.60 26.71 53.79
CA GLU A 299 15.81 27.85 54.30
C GLU A 299 15.02 27.51 55.57
N ILE A 300 14.51 26.28 55.69
CA ILE A 300 13.76 25.80 56.86
C ILE A 300 14.69 25.60 58.06
N ASN A 301 15.89 25.04 57.84
CA ASN A 301 16.86 24.81 58.92
C ASN A 301 17.53 26.11 59.40
N GLY A 302 17.76 27.09 58.52
CA GLY A 302 18.34 28.39 58.89
C GLY A 302 17.45 29.26 59.79
N HIS A 303 16.15 29.01 59.86
CA HIS A 303 15.23 29.70 60.79
C HIS A 303 15.20 29.10 62.20
N SER A 304 15.93 28.01 62.46
CA SER A 304 15.94 27.35 63.77
C SER A 304 17.17 27.63 64.65
N GLU A 305 18.19 28.34 64.13
CA GLU A 305 19.43 28.65 64.87
C GLU A 305 19.52 30.10 65.40
N THR A 306 18.43 30.87 65.40
CA THR A 306 18.40 32.29 65.84
C THR A 306 17.43 32.60 67.00
N THR A 307 17.20 31.65 67.89
CA THR A 307 16.53 31.85 69.19
C THR A 307 17.35 31.25 70.31
#